data_AF-A0A143PPJ8-F1
#
_entry.id   AF-A0A143PPJ8-F1
#
_cell.length_a   1.000
_cell.length_b   1.000
_cell.length_c   1.000
_cell.angle_alpha   90.00
_cell.angle_beta   90.00
_cell.angle_gamma   90.00
#
_symmetry.space_group_name_H-M   'P 1'
#
loop_
_entity.id
_entity.type
_entity.pdbx_description
1 polymer ?
#
loop_
_entity_poly.entity_id
_entity_poly.type
_entity_poly.pdbx_seq_one_letter_code
_entity_poly.pdbx_strand_id
1 'polypeptide(L)'
;MLGAMRGLRSRDRRAVGAILLGVTTFAFCALEGWGIWKLTTLRRFTLDIATAADPPAGHFLAHDRGGHVDHHVLLHGMDAETLRNLQRADVLLMGNSRLMFALRGEALRQYFVTRGLRPFALGFGHEEQHQFPLEVMRRHHLRPRLVIVNVDNFFGGVTSSWGERVLRDSRFNAWKIEAEATVAHVIRREMHLVVPHVPDLWDGEREFILYRSERDGSWFVATRFGRGATLEPFYRGRDTVRPHNLQLARAFKESVEATGARVVFVLVPGRDVSLTHAQLLADAVGVPLVAPDVPDLRTMDGSHLTDASAAGYASAFFQHLDPVLDDLLRR
;
A
#
# COMPACT_ATOMS: atom_id res chain seq x y z
N MET A 1 58.57 32.51 -15.03
CA MET A 1 57.17 32.09 -15.28
C MET A 1 56.18 32.73 -14.28
N LEU A 2 56.19 34.05 -14.11
CA LEU A 2 55.32 34.79 -13.17
C LEU A 2 54.56 35.97 -13.84
N GLY A 3 54.48 35.98 -15.18
CA GLY A 3 54.01 37.15 -15.95
C GLY A 3 52.61 37.05 -16.57
N ALA A 4 51.93 35.91 -16.51
CA ALA A 4 50.76 35.64 -17.38
C ALA A 4 49.36 35.86 -16.76
N MET A 5 49.23 36.55 -15.61
CA MET A 5 47.93 36.74 -14.94
C MET A 5 47.49 38.21 -14.72
N ARG A 6 48.12 39.20 -15.36
CA ARG A 6 47.76 40.63 -15.17
C ARG A 6 46.76 41.21 -16.20
N GLY A 7 46.11 40.38 -17.00
CA GLY A 7 45.31 40.82 -18.16
C GLY A 7 43.79 40.65 -18.10
N LEU A 8 43.17 40.32 -16.95
CA LEU A 8 41.71 40.34 -16.84
C LEU A 8 41.23 41.80 -16.81
N ARG A 9 40.47 42.21 -17.84
CA ARG A 9 39.96 43.57 -18.02
C ARG A 9 39.10 43.96 -16.81
N SER A 10 39.06 45.24 -16.45
CA SER A 10 38.31 45.73 -15.28
C SER A 10 36.82 45.34 -15.24
N ARG A 11 36.22 45.08 -16.42
CA ARG A 11 34.86 44.52 -16.55
C ARG A 11 34.74 43.09 -16.01
N ASP A 12 35.74 42.24 -16.22
CA ASP A 12 35.71 40.84 -15.77
C ASP A 12 35.78 40.75 -14.25
N ARG A 13 36.52 41.66 -13.60
CA ARG A 13 36.57 41.75 -12.13
C ARG A 13 35.23 42.15 -11.50
N ARG A 14 34.48 43.05 -12.15
CA ARG A 14 33.13 43.45 -11.68
C ARG A 14 32.12 42.33 -11.86
N ALA A 15 32.18 41.59 -12.98
CA ALA A 15 31.32 40.44 -13.21
C ALA A 15 31.58 39.32 -12.20
N VAL A 16 32.86 38.98 -11.95
CA VAL A 16 33.24 38.00 -10.92
C VAL A 16 32.79 38.46 -9.53
N GLY A 17 32.96 39.74 -9.18
CA GLY A 17 32.49 40.28 -7.91
C GLY A 17 30.98 40.20 -7.73
N ALA A 18 30.20 40.47 -8.78
CA ALA A 18 28.75 40.35 -8.74
C ALA A 18 28.28 38.89 -8.60
N ILE A 19 28.95 37.95 -9.29
CA ILE A 19 28.66 36.51 -9.16
C ILE A 19 28.96 36.02 -7.75
N LEU A 20 30.13 36.37 -7.19
CA LEU A 20 30.50 35.99 -5.84
C LEU A 20 29.54 36.55 -4.79
N LEU A 21 29.13 37.82 -4.93
CA LEU A 21 28.14 38.43 -4.05
C LEU A 21 26.79 37.70 -4.16
N GLY A 22 26.33 37.39 -5.38
CA GLY A 22 25.10 36.65 -5.60
C GLY A 22 25.11 35.26 -4.97
N VAL A 23 26.19 34.48 -5.17
CA VAL A 23 26.36 33.15 -4.56
C VAL A 23 26.40 33.24 -3.04
N THR A 24 27.11 34.23 -2.49
CA THR A 24 27.24 34.42 -1.04
C THR A 24 25.89 34.78 -0.41
N THR A 25 25.15 35.72 -1.01
CA THR A 25 23.81 36.08 -0.54
C THR A 25 22.85 34.89 -0.59
N PHE A 26 22.87 34.13 -1.69
CA PHE A 26 22.06 32.91 -1.82
C PHE A 26 22.40 31.88 -0.73
N ALA A 27 23.69 31.62 -0.50
CA ALA A 27 24.14 30.69 0.54
C ALA A 27 23.72 31.16 1.94
N PHE A 28 23.81 32.45 2.23
CA PHE A 28 23.34 33.03 3.49
C PHE A 28 21.84 32.84 3.68
N CYS A 29 21.02 33.18 2.68
CA CYS A 29 19.57 32.98 2.74
C CYS A 29 19.19 31.50 2.89
N ALA A 30 19.92 30.59 2.22
CA ALA A 30 19.69 29.16 2.34
C ALA A 30 20.03 28.64 3.75
N LEU A 31 21.15 29.08 4.32
CA LEU A 31 21.56 28.71 5.68
C LEU A 31 20.65 29.30 6.75
N GLU A 32 20.19 30.54 6.58
CA GLU A 32 19.24 31.19 7.47
C GLU A 32 17.87 30.48 7.42
N GLY A 33 17.34 30.21 6.22
CA GLY A 33 16.12 29.45 6.05
C GLY A 33 16.21 28.02 6.62
N TRP A 34 17.35 27.35 6.41
CA TRP A 34 17.65 26.05 7.02
C TRP A 34 17.69 26.12 8.55
N GLY A 35 18.36 27.14 9.10
CA GLY A 35 18.45 27.37 10.54
C GLY A 35 17.07 27.65 11.16
N ILE A 36 16.28 28.50 10.53
CA ILE A 36 14.89 28.77 10.93
C ILE A 36 14.08 27.47 10.89
N TRP A 37 14.18 26.67 9.82
CA TRP A 37 13.45 25.40 9.74
C TRP A 37 13.85 24.42 10.86
N LYS A 38 15.16 24.21 11.08
CA LYS A 38 15.67 23.25 12.07
C LYS A 38 15.46 23.66 13.51
N LEU A 39 15.57 24.95 13.81
CA LEU A 39 15.59 25.48 15.18
C LEU A 39 14.22 25.99 15.65
N THR A 40 13.20 25.99 14.79
CA THR A 40 11.85 26.41 15.16
C THR A 40 10.84 25.26 15.08
N THR A 41 9.57 25.56 15.38
CA THR A 41 8.45 24.64 15.25
C THR A 41 8.21 24.19 13.81
N LEU A 42 8.81 24.87 12.81
CA LEU A 42 8.71 24.48 11.40
C LEU A 42 9.32 23.10 11.10
N ARG A 43 10.17 22.57 11.98
CA ARG A 43 10.65 21.18 11.89
C ARG A 43 9.50 20.16 11.88
N ARG A 44 8.31 20.50 12.40
CA ARG A 44 7.12 19.63 12.33
C ARG A 44 6.63 19.37 10.89
N PHE A 45 7.08 20.18 9.93
CA PHE A 45 6.84 20.00 8.49
C PHE A 45 8.00 19.23 7.81
N THR A 46 8.84 18.53 8.60
CA THR A 46 9.77 17.54 8.02
C THR A 46 8.95 16.43 7.40
N LEU A 47 9.27 16.07 6.16
CA LEU A 47 8.52 15.06 5.42
C LEU A 47 8.41 13.74 6.17
N ASP A 48 7.24 13.11 6.06
CA ASP A 48 7.05 11.74 6.53
C ASP A 48 8.10 10.81 5.91
N ILE A 49 8.53 10.99 4.64
CA ILE A 49 9.60 10.19 4.01
C ILE A 49 10.96 10.27 4.74
N ALA A 50 11.31 11.42 5.32
CA ALA A 50 12.57 11.60 6.03
C ALA A 50 12.51 11.05 7.47
N THR A 51 11.30 10.94 8.03
CA THR A 51 11.05 10.42 9.39
C THR A 51 10.46 9.02 9.42
N ALA A 52 10.20 8.44 8.24
CA ALA A 52 9.63 7.11 8.09
C ALA A 52 10.56 6.07 8.71
N ALA A 53 9.95 5.09 9.39
CA ALA A 53 10.70 3.96 9.91
C ALA A 53 11.34 3.16 8.78
N ASP A 54 12.54 2.63 9.02
CA ASP A 54 13.11 1.63 8.13
C ASP A 54 12.23 0.38 8.11
N PRO A 55 12.03 -0.23 6.93
CA PRO A 55 11.31 -1.49 6.85
C PRO A 55 12.15 -2.62 7.47
N PRO A 56 11.50 -3.69 7.96
CA PRO A 56 12.22 -4.92 8.29
C PRO A 56 12.93 -5.48 7.05
N ALA A 57 13.93 -6.35 7.27
CA ALA A 57 14.55 -7.09 6.18
C ALA A 57 13.51 -7.90 5.37
N GLY A 58 13.76 -8.10 4.07
CA GLY A 58 12.85 -8.80 3.17
C GLY A 58 11.60 -8.00 2.83
N HIS A 59 11.76 -6.69 2.66
CA HIS A 59 10.70 -5.79 2.23
C HIS A 59 11.19 -4.87 1.12
N PHE A 60 10.34 -4.62 0.14
CA PHE A 60 10.59 -3.67 -0.93
C PHE A 60 9.65 -2.46 -0.84
N LEU A 61 10.02 -1.36 -1.49
CA LEU A 61 9.18 -0.16 -1.54
C LEU A 61 7.88 -0.46 -2.28
N ALA A 62 6.74 -0.28 -1.60
CA ALA A 62 5.43 -0.47 -2.20
C ALA A 62 4.82 0.85 -2.68
N HIS A 63 5.02 1.91 -1.91
CA HIS A 63 4.49 3.24 -2.21
C HIS A 63 5.27 4.33 -1.47
N ASP A 64 5.48 5.44 -2.17
CA ASP A 64 5.80 6.75 -1.61
C ASP A 64 5.23 7.85 -2.52
N ARG A 65 5.64 9.10 -2.34
CA ARG A 65 5.24 10.26 -3.14
C ARG A 65 5.45 10.09 -4.63
N GLY A 66 6.43 9.28 -5.02
CA GLY A 66 6.74 8.96 -6.40
C GLY A 66 5.70 8.06 -7.06
N GLY A 67 4.81 7.44 -6.28
CA GLY A 67 3.73 6.58 -6.76
C GLY A 67 3.75 5.19 -6.14
N HIS A 68 3.00 4.28 -6.73
CA HIS A 68 2.89 2.88 -6.27
C HIS A 68 3.76 1.97 -7.13
N VAL A 69 4.61 1.18 -6.49
CA VAL A 69 5.59 0.31 -7.16
C VAL A 69 5.13 -1.16 -7.12
N ASP A 70 4.39 -1.53 -6.09
CA ASP A 70 4.00 -2.92 -5.83
C ASP A 70 3.13 -3.56 -6.92
N HIS A 71 2.36 -2.78 -7.66
CA HIS A 71 1.58 -3.26 -8.79
C HIS A 71 2.49 -3.82 -9.88
N HIS A 72 3.55 -3.10 -10.25
CA HIS A 72 4.51 -3.55 -11.27
C HIS A 72 5.31 -4.75 -10.77
N VAL A 73 5.77 -4.71 -9.51
CA VAL A 73 6.54 -5.82 -8.92
C VAL A 73 5.74 -7.11 -8.92
N LEU A 74 4.49 -7.07 -8.43
CA LEU A 74 3.65 -8.26 -8.32
C LEU A 74 3.12 -8.73 -9.67
N LEU A 75 2.68 -7.83 -10.56
CA LEU A 75 2.17 -8.23 -11.87
C LEU A 75 3.27 -8.76 -12.79
N HIS A 76 4.43 -8.12 -12.84
CA HIS A 76 5.48 -8.50 -13.79
C HIS A 76 6.50 -9.48 -13.19
N GLY A 77 6.45 -9.72 -11.87
CA GLY A 77 7.39 -10.60 -11.17
C GLY A 77 8.81 -10.04 -11.17
N MET A 78 8.95 -8.77 -10.73
CA MET A 78 10.24 -8.07 -10.76
C MET A 78 11.17 -8.51 -9.63
N ASP A 79 10.60 -8.86 -8.48
CA ASP A 79 11.35 -9.48 -7.39
C ASP A 79 11.17 -11.00 -7.39
N ALA A 80 12.29 -11.72 -7.46
CA ALA A 80 12.31 -13.16 -7.59
C ALA A 80 11.89 -13.88 -6.30
N GLU A 81 12.18 -13.31 -5.13
CA GLU A 81 11.81 -13.89 -3.85
C GLU A 81 10.31 -13.76 -3.58
N THR A 82 9.77 -12.56 -3.77
CA THR A 82 8.35 -12.25 -3.74
C THR A 82 7.57 -13.14 -4.68
N LEU A 83 8.02 -13.29 -5.93
CA LEU A 83 7.35 -14.17 -6.90
C LEU A 83 7.34 -15.62 -6.43
N ARG A 84 8.47 -16.14 -5.91
CA ARG A 84 8.54 -17.51 -5.36
C ARG A 84 7.58 -17.69 -4.19
N ASN A 85 7.50 -16.72 -3.28
CA ASN A 85 6.61 -16.81 -2.12
C ASN A 85 5.13 -16.72 -2.54
N LEU A 86 4.81 -15.84 -3.49
CA LEU A 86 3.49 -15.72 -4.10
C LEU A 86 3.05 -17.02 -4.80
N GLN A 87 3.91 -17.62 -5.62
CA GLN A 87 3.64 -18.90 -6.30
C GLN A 87 3.47 -20.07 -5.34
N ARG A 88 4.08 -19.98 -4.17
CA ARG A 88 4.02 -21.00 -3.11
C ARG A 88 2.89 -20.74 -2.11
N ALA A 89 2.12 -19.67 -2.25
CA ALA A 89 1.06 -19.35 -1.31
C ALA A 89 -0.05 -20.40 -1.34
N ASP A 90 -0.44 -20.87 -0.16
CA ASP A 90 -1.63 -21.73 0.01
C ASP A 90 -2.89 -20.89 0.18
N VAL A 91 -2.74 -19.64 0.63
CA VAL A 91 -3.83 -18.69 0.87
C VAL A 91 -3.50 -17.37 0.21
N LEU A 92 -4.37 -16.89 -0.69
CA LEU A 92 -4.29 -15.52 -1.22
C LEU A 92 -5.34 -14.65 -0.54
N LEU A 93 -4.91 -13.52 0.04
CA LEU A 93 -5.82 -12.51 0.58
C LEU A 93 -5.95 -11.38 -0.44
N MET A 94 -7.07 -11.31 -1.16
CA MET A 94 -7.30 -10.32 -2.21
C MET A 94 -8.20 -9.19 -1.70
N GLY A 95 -7.86 -7.95 -2.06
CA GLY A 95 -8.66 -6.80 -1.68
C GLY A 95 -8.06 -5.47 -2.09
N ASN A 96 -8.54 -4.43 -1.42
CA ASN A 96 -8.05 -3.07 -1.58
C ASN A 96 -7.11 -2.69 -0.41
N SER A 97 -6.82 -1.39 -0.30
CA SER A 97 -6.03 -0.82 0.78
C SER A 97 -6.55 -1.19 2.17
N ARG A 98 -7.87 -1.24 2.40
CA ARG A 98 -8.44 -1.57 3.73
C ARG A 98 -8.00 -2.94 4.22
N LEU A 99 -7.99 -3.95 3.35
CA LEU A 99 -7.47 -5.27 3.69
C LEU A 99 -5.99 -5.21 4.08
N MET A 100 -5.19 -4.44 3.32
CA MET A 100 -3.75 -4.32 3.60
C MET A 100 -3.45 -3.61 4.92
N PHE A 101 -4.30 -2.68 5.35
CA PHE A 101 -4.18 -2.02 6.65
C PHE A 101 -4.70 -2.86 7.81
N ALA A 102 -5.74 -3.67 7.57
CA ALA A 102 -6.39 -4.48 8.59
C ALA A 102 -5.68 -5.80 8.90
N LEU A 103 -5.16 -6.48 7.87
CA LEU A 103 -4.55 -7.81 7.98
C LEU A 103 -3.09 -7.74 7.53
N ARG A 104 -2.19 -7.43 8.47
CA ARG A 104 -0.76 -7.26 8.17
C ARG A 104 0.16 -7.75 9.28
N GLY A 105 1.42 -7.91 8.91
CA GLY A 105 2.50 -8.23 9.81
C GLY A 105 2.39 -9.61 10.42
N GLU A 106 2.97 -9.75 11.61
CA GLU A 106 3.21 -11.05 12.24
C GLU A 106 1.92 -11.78 12.61
N ALA A 107 0.82 -11.08 12.94
CA ALA A 107 -0.45 -11.71 13.28
C ALA A 107 -1.04 -12.52 12.10
N LEU A 108 -1.02 -11.94 10.90
CA LEU A 108 -1.44 -12.63 9.67
C LEU A 108 -0.60 -13.90 9.45
N ARG A 109 0.72 -13.73 9.53
CA ARG A 109 1.65 -14.82 9.27
C ARG A 109 1.52 -15.94 10.28
N GLN A 110 1.51 -15.62 11.58
CA GLN A 110 1.44 -16.60 12.65
C GLN A 110 0.18 -17.45 12.56
N TYR A 111 -0.98 -16.82 12.29
CA TYR A 111 -2.24 -17.54 12.15
C TYR A 111 -2.19 -18.63 11.07
N PHE A 112 -1.70 -18.32 9.87
CA PHE A 112 -1.68 -19.32 8.79
C PHE A 112 -0.55 -20.34 8.96
N VAL A 113 0.63 -19.91 9.43
CA VAL A 113 1.77 -20.82 9.63
C VAL A 113 1.49 -21.86 10.69
N THR A 114 0.78 -21.53 11.77
CA THR A 114 0.38 -22.51 12.80
C THR A 114 -0.58 -23.57 12.27
N ARG A 115 -1.27 -23.28 11.16
CA ARG A 115 -2.12 -24.23 10.42
C ARG A 115 -1.41 -24.91 9.25
N GLY A 116 -0.09 -24.72 9.13
CA GLY A 116 0.70 -25.28 8.03
C GLY A 116 0.37 -24.66 6.66
N LEU A 117 -0.16 -23.43 6.64
CA LEU A 117 -0.51 -22.69 5.43
C LEU A 117 0.43 -21.49 5.23
N ARG A 118 0.69 -21.16 3.97
CA ARG A 118 1.48 -19.98 3.57
C ARG A 118 0.55 -18.89 3.04
N PRO A 119 0.36 -17.78 3.76
CA PRO A 119 -0.45 -16.68 3.28
C PRO A 119 0.36 -15.78 2.34
N PHE A 120 -0.34 -15.14 1.40
CA PHE A 120 0.18 -14.01 0.66
C PHE A 120 -0.92 -12.97 0.44
N ALA A 121 -0.69 -11.74 0.89
CA ALA A 121 -1.61 -10.63 0.72
C ALA A 121 -1.43 -9.99 -0.67
N LEU A 122 -2.51 -10.03 -1.46
CA LEU A 122 -2.69 -9.42 -2.77
C LEU A 122 -3.76 -8.32 -2.70
N GLY A 123 -3.66 -7.45 -1.69
CA GLY A 123 -4.41 -6.20 -1.67
C GLY A 123 -3.61 -5.06 -2.31
N PHE A 124 -4.28 -4.04 -2.86
CA PHE A 124 -3.61 -2.95 -3.58
C PHE A 124 -4.15 -1.57 -3.17
N GLY A 125 -3.26 -0.55 -3.20
CA GLY A 125 -3.54 0.80 -2.68
C GLY A 125 -4.36 1.72 -3.57
N HIS A 126 -4.63 1.33 -4.81
CA HIS A 126 -5.34 2.16 -5.79
C HIS A 126 -6.80 1.74 -5.99
N GLU A 127 -7.48 1.33 -4.91
CA GLU A 127 -8.86 0.85 -4.98
C GLU A 127 -9.06 -0.32 -5.97
N GLU A 128 -8.00 -1.08 -6.24
CA GLU A 128 -8.08 -2.16 -7.20
C GLU A 128 -9.14 -3.17 -6.78
N GLN A 129 -9.92 -3.58 -7.77
CA GLN A 129 -11.00 -4.52 -7.62
C GLN A 129 -10.59 -5.88 -8.19
N HIS A 130 -11.54 -6.82 -8.29
CA HIS A 130 -11.33 -8.19 -8.74
C HIS A 130 -10.44 -8.42 -9.97
N GLN A 131 -10.42 -7.52 -10.97
CA GLN A 131 -9.70 -7.73 -12.23
C GLN A 131 -8.17 -7.80 -12.03
N PHE A 132 -7.59 -6.87 -11.29
CA PHE A 132 -6.15 -6.77 -11.13
C PHE A 132 -5.52 -7.97 -10.39
N PRO A 133 -5.95 -8.36 -9.16
CA PRO A 133 -5.41 -9.53 -8.47
C PRO A 133 -5.71 -10.83 -9.23
N LEU A 134 -6.82 -10.92 -9.96
CA LEU A 134 -7.11 -12.08 -10.81
C LEU A 134 -6.13 -12.18 -11.98
N GLU A 135 -5.74 -11.06 -12.58
CA GLU A 135 -4.71 -11.06 -13.64
C GLU A 135 -3.33 -11.43 -13.09
N VAL A 136 -2.95 -10.94 -11.90
CA VAL A 136 -1.74 -11.41 -11.19
C VAL A 136 -1.79 -12.93 -11.00
N MET A 137 -2.93 -13.44 -10.54
CA MET A 137 -3.16 -14.87 -10.34
C MET A 137 -3.01 -15.68 -11.63
N ARG A 138 -3.60 -15.22 -12.73
CA ARG A 138 -3.52 -15.87 -14.04
C ARG A 138 -2.11 -15.84 -14.62
N ARG A 139 -1.47 -14.67 -14.60
CA ARG A 139 -0.15 -14.43 -15.21
C ARG A 139 0.94 -15.29 -14.60
N HIS A 140 0.87 -15.51 -13.29
CA HIS A 140 1.86 -16.34 -12.57
C HIS A 140 1.38 -17.76 -12.31
N HIS A 141 0.25 -18.16 -12.90
CA HIS A 141 -0.35 -19.47 -12.75
C HIS A 141 -0.50 -19.91 -11.29
N LEU A 142 -0.93 -18.99 -10.42
CA LEU A 142 -1.06 -19.25 -8.99
C LEU A 142 -2.17 -20.30 -8.75
N ARG A 143 -1.91 -21.23 -7.84
CA ARG A 143 -2.83 -22.31 -7.46
C ARG A 143 -2.97 -22.40 -5.94
N PRO A 144 -3.55 -21.38 -5.28
CA PRO A 144 -3.78 -21.44 -3.86
C PRO A 144 -4.83 -22.50 -3.53
N ARG A 145 -4.86 -22.93 -2.27
CA ARG A 145 -5.95 -23.75 -1.72
C ARG A 145 -7.16 -22.89 -1.37
N LEU A 146 -6.91 -21.64 -0.98
CA LEU A 146 -7.93 -20.71 -0.50
C LEU A 146 -7.67 -19.29 -1.04
N VAL A 147 -8.74 -18.60 -1.41
CA VAL A 147 -8.76 -17.17 -1.70
C VAL A 147 -9.73 -16.50 -0.75
N ILE A 148 -9.23 -15.56 0.05
CA ILE A 148 -10.01 -14.74 0.97
C ILE A 148 -10.16 -13.36 0.32
N VAL A 149 -11.38 -12.90 0.11
CA VAL A 149 -11.66 -11.67 -0.64
C VAL A 149 -12.33 -10.63 0.26
N ASN A 150 -11.72 -9.46 0.42
CA ASN A 150 -12.42 -8.32 1.01
C ASN A 150 -13.48 -7.81 0.04
N VAL A 151 -14.76 -7.97 0.36
CA VAL A 151 -15.86 -7.68 -0.57
C VAL A 151 -16.30 -6.23 -0.62
N ASP A 152 -15.66 -5.36 0.16
CA ASP A 152 -15.85 -3.92 0.13
C ASP A 152 -15.54 -3.33 -1.26
N ASN A 153 -16.61 -3.05 -2.02
CA ASN A 153 -16.60 -2.54 -3.39
C ASN A 153 -15.73 -3.34 -4.40
N PHE A 154 -15.33 -4.57 -4.07
CA PHE A 154 -14.37 -5.33 -4.86
C PHE A 154 -14.93 -5.87 -6.19
N PHE A 155 -16.25 -5.95 -6.31
CA PHE A 155 -16.95 -6.43 -7.51
C PHE A 155 -17.69 -5.30 -8.24
N GLY A 156 -17.16 -4.09 -8.21
CA GLY A 156 -17.74 -2.91 -8.87
C GLY A 156 -17.45 -2.78 -10.37
N GLY A 157 -16.52 -3.56 -10.93
CA GLY A 157 -16.19 -3.50 -12.36
C GLY A 157 -15.06 -2.54 -12.74
N VAL A 158 -14.40 -1.91 -11.77
CA VAL A 158 -13.44 -0.83 -12.03
C VAL A 158 -12.01 -1.28 -11.76
N THR A 159 -11.14 -1.13 -12.76
CA THR A 159 -9.68 -1.13 -12.56
C THR A 159 -9.22 0.31 -12.49
N SER A 160 -8.30 0.64 -11.58
CA SER A 160 -7.83 2.02 -11.48
C SER A 160 -7.06 2.45 -12.74
N SER A 161 -6.94 3.75 -12.98
CA SER A 161 -6.11 4.26 -14.08
C SER A 161 -4.65 3.83 -13.97
N TRP A 162 -4.17 3.63 -12.73
CA TRP A 162 -2.85 3.08 -12.45
C TRP A 162 -2.77 1.59 -12.79
N GLY A 163 -3.72 0.79 -12.29
CA GLY A 163 -3.83 -0.64 -12.60
C GLY A 163 -3.89 -0.90 -14.10
N GLU A 164 -4.72 -0.15 -14.82
CA GLU A 164 -4.80 -0.21 -16.28
C GLU A 164 -3.47 0.08 -16.97
N ARG A 165 -2.72 1.08 -16.48
CA ARG A 165 -1.39 1.37 -17.00
C ARG A 165 -0.44 0.19 -16.76
N VAL A 166 -0.42 -0.35 -15.54
CA VAL A 166 0.45 -1.47 -15.17
C VAL A 166 0.14 -2.72 -16.02
N LEU A 167 -1.14 -2.97 -16.31
CA LEU A 167 -1.59 -4.06 -17.18
C LEU A 167 -1.06 -3.96 -18.61
N ARG A 168 -0.90 -2.73 -19.13
CA ARG A 168 -0.40 -2.44 -20.48
C ARG A 168 1.13 -2.35 -20.56
N ASP A 169 1.79 -2.12 -19.44
CA ASP A 169 3.24 -1.93 -19.41
C ASP A 169 4.00 -3.21 -19.77
N SER A 170 5.16 -3.03 -20.41
CA SER A 170 6.11 -4.11 -20.63
C SER A 170 6.90 -4.41 -19.36
N ARG A 171 7.51 -5.60 -19.31
CA ARG A 171 8.47 -5.96 -18.24
C ARG A 171 9.64 -4.96 -18.13
N PHE A 172 10.09 -4.38 -19.25
CA PHE A 172 11.12 -3.33 -19.22
C PHE A 172 10.61 -2.03 -18.60
N ASN A 173 9.38 -1.60 -18.93
CA ASN A 173 8.77 -0.43 -18.31
C ASN A 173 8.58 -0.64 -16.80
N ALA A 174 8.14 -1.83 -16.40
CA ALA A 174 7.98 -2.21 -15.00
C ALA A 174 9.30 -2.09 -14.23
N TRP A 175 10.37 -2.71 -14.76
CA TRP A 175 11.71 -2.61 -14.19
C TRP A 175 12.20 -1.16 -14.09
N LYS A 176 12.00 -0.37 -15.16
CA LYS A 176 12.39 1.04 -15.18
C LYS A 176 11.67 1.83 -14.08
N ILE A 177 10.35 1.70 -13.99
CA ILE A 177 9.52 2.39 -13.00
C ILE A 177 9.95 2.03 -11.58
N GLU A 178 10.15 0.74 -11.30
CA GLU A 178 10.63 0.27 -10.01
C GLU A 178 12.01 0.85 -9.67
N ALA A 179 12.98 0.74 -10.58
CA ALA A 179 14.33 1.25 -10.37
C ALA A 179 14.33 2.77 -10.12
N GLU A 180 13.58 3.53 -10.94
CA GLU A 180 13.43 4.97 -10.77
C GLU A 180 12.77 5.32 -9.44
N ALA A 181 11.71 4.61 -9.05
CA ALA A 181 11.02 4.85 -7.78
C ALA A 181 11.89 4.54 -6.57
N THR A 182 12.59 3.39 -6.56
CA THR A 182 13.49 3.00 -5.46
C THR A 182 14.66 3.99 -5.33
N VAL A 183 15.30 4.36 -6.43
CA VAL A 183 16.41 5.33 -6.40
C VAL A 183 15.91 6.70 -5.95
N ALA A 184 14.79 7.17 -6.50
CA ALA A 184 14.22 8.46 -6.13
C ALA A 184 13.78 8.48 -4.66
N HIS A 185 13.26 7.37 -4.14
CA HIS A 185 12.91 7.23 -2.72
C HIS A 185 14.13 7.42 -1.82
N VAL A 186 15.23 6.71 -2.09
CA VAL A 186 16.48 6.83 -1.31
C VAL A 186 17.02 8.26 -1.38
N ILE A 187 17.07 8.85 -2.58
CA ILE A 187 17.54 10.23 -2.77
C ILE A 187 16.65 11.22 -2.00
N ARG A 188 15.32 11.12 -2.12
CA ARG A 188 14.39 11.99 -1.41
C ARG A 188 14.55 11.86 0.10
N ARG A 189 14.65 10.63 0.61
CA ARG A 189 14.82 10.36 2.03
C ARG A 189 16.07 11.04 2.60
N GLU A 190 17.21 10.89 1.93
CA GLU A 190 18.46 11.53 2.36
C GLU A 190 18.46 13.05 2.16
N MET A 191 18.00 13.51 1.00
CA MET A 191 17.96 14.94 0.68
C MET A 191 17.09 15.70 1.68
N HIS A 192 15.92 15.16 2.04
CA HIS A 192 14.97 15.84 2.92
C HIS A 192 15.33 15.81 4.41
N LEU A 193 16.41 15.13 4.79
CA LEU A 193 17.05 15.34 6.09
C LEU A 193 17.71 16.72 6.17
N VAL A 194 18.21 17.22 5.05
CA VAL A 194 18.97 18.47 4.96
C VAL A 194 18.13 19.59 4.37
N VAL A 195 17.28 19.31 3.38
CA VAL A 195 16.52 20.31 2.63
C VAL A 195 15.01 20.13 2.88
N PRO A 196 14.30 21.12 3.44
CA PRO A 196 12.86 21.00 3.62
C PRO A 196 12.15 20.85 2.27
N HIS A 197 11.10 20.02 2.21
CA HIS A 197 10.26 19.94 1.02
C HIS A 197 9.32 21.14 1.00
N VAL A 198 9.67 22.10 0.15
CA VAL A 198 9.06 23.42 0.07
C VAL A 198 7.53 23.35 -0.08
N PRO A 199 6.92 22.54 -0.98
CA PRO A 199 5.46 22.41 -1.07
C PRO A 199 4.76 22.00 0.23
N ASP A 200 5.40 21.20 1.07
CA ASP A 200 4.78 20.64 2.27
C ASP A 200 4.77 21.64 3.45
N LEU A 201 5.46 22.78 3.29
CA LEU A 201 5.31 23.92 4.17
C LEU A 201 3.93 24.59 4.05
N TRP A 202 3.21 24.38 2.94
CA TRP A 202 1.89 24.98 2.69
C TRP A 202 0.73 23.99 2.76
N ASP A 203 0.88 22.77 2.23
CA ASP A 203 -0.24 21.85 2.05
C ASP A 203 -0.36 20.79 3.16
N GLY A 204 0.77 20.39 3.77
CA GLY A 204 0.79 19.57 4.98
C GLY A 204 0.11 18.19 4.89
N GLU A 205 -0.24 17.71 3.70
CA GLU A 205 -0.81 16.37 3.53
C GLU A 205 0.20 15.31 3.97
N ARG A 206 -0.25 14.38 4.83
CA ARG A 206 0.59 13.29 5.34
C ARG A 206 0.68 12.18 4.32
N GLU A 207 1.88 11.66 4.13
CA GLU A 207 2.18 10.71 3.06
C GLU A 207 2.30 9.28 3.62
N PHE A 208 1.77 8.30 2.90
CA PHE A 208 1.97 6.89 3.22
C PHE A 208 3.28 6.40 2.63
N ILE A 209 4.29 6.18 3.48
CA ILE A 209 5.43 5.38 3.08
C ILE A 209 5.12 3.93 3.39
N LEU A 210 4.94 3.14 2.35
CA LEU A 210 4.57 1.74 2.45
C LEU A 210 5.68 0.87 1.89
N TYR A 211 6.00 -0.18 2.63
CA TYR A 211 6.84 -1.26 2.15
C TYR A 211 6.02 -2.55 2.15
N ARG A 212 6.37 -3.48 1.25
CA ARG A 212 5.70 -4.76 1.14
C ARG A 212 6.66 -5.88 1.49
N SER A 213 6.21 -6.78 2.36
CA SER A 213 6.90 -8.01 2.72
C SER A 213 7.04 -8.91 1.49
N GLU A 214 8.27 -9.30 1.17
CA GLU A 214 8.57 -10.27 0.11
C GLU A 214 8.04 -11.67 0.49
N ARG A 215 7.86 -11.92 1.79
CA ARG A 215 7.51 -13.24 2.35
C ARG A 215 6.03 -13.56 2.25
N ASP A 216 5.17 -12.61 2.61
CA ASP A 216 3.73 -12.81 2.75
C ASP A 216 2.91 -11.67 2.14
N GLY A 217 3.55 -10.77 1.40
CA GLY A 217 2.89 -9.68 0.70
C GLY A 217 2.25 -8.63 1.59
N SER A 218 2.31 -8.73 2.92
CA SER A 218 1.69 -7.76 3.82
C SER A 218 2.40 -6.40 3.79
N TRP A 219 1.68 -5.33 4.11
CA TRP A 219 2.26 -4.00 4.19
C TRP A 219 2.88 -3.70 5.54
N PHE A 220 4.07 -3.12 5.50
CA PHE A 220 4.66 -2.35 6.58
C PHE A 220 4.42 -0.86 6.32
N VAL A 221 3.68 -0.22 7.22
CA VAL A 221 3.35 1.20 7.15
C VAL A 221 4.39 1.96 7.97
N ALA A 222 5.29 2.65 7.29
CA ALA A 222 6.42 3.32 7.94
C ALA A 222 6.06 4.68 8.53
N THR A 223 4.96 5.28 8.08
CA THR A 223 4.41 6.54 8.61
C THR A 223 3.61 6.27 9.89
N ARG A 224 3.88 7.03 10.96
CA ARG A 224 3.11 6.96 12.20
C ARG A 224 1.88 7.85 12.15
N PHE A 225 0.72 7.28 12.45
CA PHE A 225 -0.53 8.01 12.58
C PHE A 225 -0.84 8.35 14.04
N GLY A 226 -1.65 9.39 14.22
CA GLY A 226 -2.18 9.74 15.54
C GLY A 226 -3.21 8.70 16.02
N ARG A 227 -3.98 9.07 17.05
CA ARG A 227 -5.01 8.19 17.62
C ARG A 227 -6.15 7.83 16.65
N GLY A 228 -6.24 8.48 15.49
CA GLY A 228 -7.34 8.30 14.54
C GLY A 228 -8.68 8.81 15.06
N ALA A 229 -9.73 8.60 14.27
CA ALA A 229 -11.13 8.84 14.62
C ALA A 229 -11.81 7.53 15.00
N THR A 230 -12.86 7.59 15.82
CA THR A 230 -13.71 6.42 16.10
C THR A 230 -14.40 5.99 14.80
N LEU A 231 -14.43 4.69 14.54
CA LEU A 231 -15.14 4.09 13.43
C LEU A 231 -16.56 3.76 13.86
N GLU A 232 -17.54 4.19 13.06
CA GLU A 232 -18.93 3.80 13.28
C GLU A 232 -19.14 2.29 13.01
N PRO A 233 -20.09 1.64 13.70
CA PRO A 233 -20.47 0.27 13.40
C PRO A 233 -20.89 0.10 11.94
N PHE A 234 -20.81 -1.14 11.43
CA PHE A 234 -21.27 -1.45 10.09
C PHE A 234 -22.68 -0.94 9.82
N TYR A 235 -22.90 -0.41 8.61
CA TYR A 235 -24.24 -0.12 8.15
C TYR A 235 -25.04 -1.42 8.05
N ARG A 236 -26.17 -1.47 8.74
CA ARG A 236 -27.15 -2.56 8.76
C ARG A 236 -28.51 -1.98 8.41
N GLY A 237 -28.82 -1.93 7.13
CA GLY A 237 -30.07 -1.36 6.65
C GLY A 237 -30.54 -2.00 5.35
N ARG A 238 -31.37 -1.27 4.61
CA ARG A 238 -31.87 -1.73 3.30
C ARG A 238 -30.76 -1.57 2.27
N ASP A 239 -30.36 -2.69 1.68
CA ASP A 239 -29.34 -2.75 0.65
C ASP A 239 -29.78 -3.70 -0.46
N THR A 240 -29.14 -3.61 -1.63
CA THR A 240 -29.41 -4.47 -2.78
C THR A 240 -28.09 -4.79 -3.48
N VAL A 241 -27.93 -6.05 -3.88
CA VAL A 241 -26.81 -6.43 -4.75
C VAL A 241 -27.17 -6.08 -6.19
N ARG A 242 -26.39 -5.19 -6.80
CA ARG A 242 -26.58 -4.84 -8.21
C ARG A 242 -26.34 -6.09 -9.08
N PRO A 243 -27.18 -6.37 -10.11
CA PRO A 243 -27.00 -7.55 -10.96
C PRO A 243 -25.61 -7.66 -11.59
N HIS A 244 -25.03 -6.51 -11.97
CA HIS A 244 -23.66 -6.45 -12.49
C HIS A 244 -22.62 -6.95 -11.48
N ASN A 245 -22.67 -6.45 -10.24
CA ASN A 245 -21.75 -6.86 -9.18
C ASN A 245 -21.88 -8.36 -8.88
N LEU A 246 -23.11 -8.88 -8.87
CA LEU A 246 -23.37 -10.32 -8.67
C LEU A 246 -22.77 -11.16 -9.81
N GLN A 247 -22.91 -10.71 -11.07
CA GLN A 247 -22.32 -11.40 -12.22
C GLN A 247 -20.80 -11.45 -12.11
N LEU A 248 -20.16 -10.33 -11.75
CA LEU A 248 -18.71 -10.25 -11.56
C LEU A 248 -18.23 -11.16 -10.42
N ALA A 249 -18.94 -11.18 -9.29
CA ALA A 249 -18.61 -12.03 -8.17
C ALA A 249 -18.72 -13.53 -8.51
N ARG A 250 -19.73 -13.93 -9.29
CA ARG A 250 -19.88 -15.31 -9.79
C ARG A 250 -18.76 -15.69 -10.76
N ALA A 251 -18.48 -14.83 -11.74
CA ALA A 251 -17.40 -15.07 -12.70
C ALA A 251 -16.02 -15.13 -12.03
N PHE A 252 -15.79 -14.30 -11.00
CA PHE A 252 -14.59 -14.37 -10.17
C PHE A 252 -14.50 -15.70 -9.43
N LYS A 253 -15.57 -16.13 -8.75
CA LYS A 253 -15.62 -17.41 -8.04
C LYS A 253 -15.32 -18.58 -8.98
N GLU A 254 -15.97 -18.62 -10.14
CA GLU A 254 -15.72 -19.65 -11.17
C GLU A 254 -14.26 -19.66 -11.62
N SER A 255 -13.66 -18.49 -11.86
CA SER A 255 -12.26 -18.37 -12.28
C SER A 255 -11.29 -18.87 -11.20
N VAL A 256 -11.58 -18.58 -9.93
CA VAL A 256 -10.76 -19.05 -8.80
C VAL A 256 -10.92 -20.56 -8.60
N GLU A 257 -12.15 -21.06 -8.61
CA GLU A 257 -12.44 -22.49 -8.42
C GLU A 257 -11.91 -23.36 -9.56
N ALA A 258 -11.80 -22.82 -10.78
CA ALA A 258 -11.15 -23.50 -11.90
C ALA A 258 -9.66 -23.83 -11.65
N THR A 259 -9.02 -23.17 -10.67
CA THR A 259 -7.66 -23.51 -10.23
C THR A 259 -7.60 -24.54 -9.10
N GLY A 260 -8.76 -24.97 -8.60
CA GLY A 260 -8.91 -25.87 -7.45
C GLY A 260 -9.02 -25.16 -6.10
N ALA A 261 -8.96 -23.82 -6.07
CA ALA A 261 -9.07 -23.03 -4.85
C ALA A 261 -10.52 -22.92 -4.35
N ARG A 262 -10.69 -22.68 -3.05
CA ARG A 262 -11.97 -22.27 -2.43
C ARG A 262 -12.02 -20.76 -2.22
N VAL A 263 -13.22 -20.18 -2.18
CA VAL A 263 -13.42 -18.74 -1.96
C VAL A 263 -14.12 -18.50 -0.63
N VAL A 264 -13.59 -17.54 0.14
CA VAL A 264 -14.22 -17.00 1.36
C VAL A 264 -14.32 -15.49 1.19
N PHE A 265 -15.47 -14.93 1.55
CA PHE A 265 -15.63 -13.48 1.65
C PHE A 265 -15.28 -13.01 3.05
N VAL A 266 -14.61 -11.86 3.13
CA VAL A 266 -14.37 -11.12 4.35
C VAL A 266 -14.88 -9.69 4.20
N LEU A 267 -15.29 -9.08 5.29
CA LEU A 267 -15.64 -7.66 5.33
C LEU A 267 -14.72 -6.93 6.30
N VAL A 268 -13.87 -6.06 5.77
CA VAL A 268 -13.04 -5.17 6.58
C VAL A 268 -13.86 -3.93 6.98
N PRO A 269 -13.91 -3.56 8.27
CA PRO A 269 -14.61 -2.38 8.74
C PRO A 269 -14.11 -1.09 8.07
N GLY A 270 -15.05 -0.22 7.71
CA GLY A 270 -14.80 1.09 7.11
C GLY A 270 -16.07 1.92 7.12
N ARG A 271 -15.94 3.24 6.96
CA ARG A 271 -17.05 4.20 7.11
C ARG A 271 -18.25 3.90 6.21
N ASP A 272 -17.99 3.50 4.97
CA ASP A 272 -19.01 3.34 3.92
C ASP A 272 -19.25 1.87 3.57
N VAL A 273 -19.01 0.97 4.54
CA VAL A 273 -19.09 -0.48 4.33
C VAL A 273 -20.42 -1.03 4.89
N SER A 274 -21.14 -1.78 4.05
CA SER A 274 -22.45 -2.37 4.39
C SER A 274 -22.34 -3.86 4.66
N LEU A 275 -22.64 -4.27 5.90
CA LEU A 275 -22.70 -5.69 6.27
C LEU A 275 -23.88 -6.37 5.58
N THR A 276 -25.02 -5.69 5.46
CA THR A 276 -26.17 -6.23 4.72
C THR A 276 -25.79 -6.53 3.28
N HIS A 277 -25.10 -5.62 2.60
CA HIS A 277 -24.65 -5.84 1.23
C HIS A 277 -23.73 -7.07 1.10
N ALA A 278 -22.72 -7.14 1.98
CA ALA A 278 -21.76 -8.23 1.99
C ALA A 278 -22.46 -9.59 2.20
N GLN A 279 -23.43 -9.67 3.12
CA GLN A 279 -24.19 -10.88 3.38
C GLN A 279 -25.05 -11.29 2.18
N LEU A 280 -25.82 -10.35 1.61
CA LEU A 280 -26.64 -10.61 0.42
C LEU A 280 -25.80 -11.11 -0.75
N LEU A 281 -24.61 -10.54 -0.96
CA LEU A 281 -23.70 -10.94 -2.01
C LEU A 281 -23.14 -12.36 -1.74
N ALA A 282 -22.69 -12.62 -0.52
CA ALA A 282 -22.18 -13.92 -0.10
C ALA A 282 -23.22 -15.04 -0.31
N ASP A 283 -24.46 -14.80 0.13
CA ASP A 283 -25.58 -15.75 -0.04
C ASP A 283 -25.90 -16.00 -1.52
N ALA A 284 -25.95 -14.94 -2.32
CA ALA A 284 -26.29 -15.04 -3.76
C ALA A 284 -25.18 -15.70 -4.61
N VAL A 285 -23.93 -15.68 -4.13
CA VAL A 285 -22.76 -16.31 -4.75
C VAL A 285 -22.52 -17.72 -4.18
N GLY A 286 -23.06 -18.02 -3.00
CA GLY A 286 -22.89 -19.29 -2.31
C GLY A 286 -21.50 -19.47 -1.71
N VAL A 287 -20.98 -18.44 -1.03
CA VAL A 287 -19.69 -18.46 -0.34
C VAL A 287 -19.84 -18.01 1.11
N PRO A 288 -19.04 -18.56 2.05
CA PRO A 288 -19.08 -18.11 3.43
C PRO A 288 -18.58 -16.66 3.57
N LEU A 289 -19.19 -15.90 4.47
CA LEU A 289 -18.77 -14.56 4.86
C LEU A 289 -18.21 -14.57 6.28
N VAL A 290 -17.01 -14.00 6.45
CA VAL A 290 -16.39 -13.73 7.75
C VAL A 290 -16.37 -12.21 7.98
N ALA A 291 -17.23 -11.72 8.87
CA ALA A 291 -17.36 -10.29 9.14
C ALA A 291 -17.57 -10.06 10.64
N PRO A 292 -16.52 -10.21 11.47
CA PRO A 292 -16.63 -10.01 12.91
C PRO A 292 -17.04 -8.57 13.22
N ASP A 293 -17.98 -8.40 14.16
CA ASP A 293 -18.31 -7.10 14.72
C ASP A 293 -17.38 -6.82 15.90
N VAL A 294 -16.53 -5.80 15.78
CA VAL A 294 -15.54 -5.44 16.80
C VAL A 294 -15.85 -4.03 17.27
N PRO A 295 -16.17 -3.83 18.55
CA PRO A 295 -16.48 -2.51 19.08
C PRO A 295 -15.23 -1.62 19.13
N ASP A 296 -15.46 -0.31 19.21
CA ASP A 296 -14.44 0.71 19.50
C ASP A 296 -13.24 0.74 18.53
N LEU A 297 -13.44 0.28 17.29
CA LEU A 297 -12.44 0.42 16.24
C LEU A 297 -12.22 1.89 15.90
N ARG A 298 -11.03 2.19 15.37
CA ARG A 298 -10.59 3.53 15.00
C ARG A 298 -9.93 3.50 13.63
N THR A 299 -10.15 4.54 12.86
CA THR A 299 -9.49 4.77 11.57
C THR A 299 -8.51 5.92 11.63
N MET A 300 -7.38 5.80 10.94
CA MET A 300 -6.33 6.83 10.94
C MET A 300 -6.68 8.05 10.08
N ASP A 301 -7.44 7.85 9.00
CA ASP A 301 -7.79 8.85 7.99
C ASP A 301 -9.29 8.81 7.62
N GLY A 302 -10.11 8.17 8.45
CA GLY A 302 -11.53 7.94 8.16
C GLY A 302 -11.80 6.67 7.33
N SER A 303 -10.78 6.02 6.77
CA SER A 303 -10.94 4.84 5.89
C SER A 303 -10.18 3.61 6.37
N HIS A 304 -8.94 3.78 6.84
CA HIS A 304 -8.03 2.68 7.17
C HIS A 304 -7.88 2.52 8.68
N LEU A 305 -7.88 1.28 9.18
CA LEU A 305 -7.75 1.01 10.62
C LEU A 305 -6.40 1.49 11.16
N THR A 306 -6.41 2.04 12.38
CA THR A 306 -5.18 2.27 13.16
C THR A 306 -4.48 0.94 13.48
N ASP A 307 -3.19 0.95 13.83
CA ASP A 307 -2.44 -0.27 14.18
C ASP A 307 -3.12 -1.10 15.29
N ALA A 308 -3.61 -0.43 16.34
CA ALA A 308 -4.31 -1.09 17.45
C ALA A 308 -5.65 -1.70 17.01
N SER A 309 -6.43 -0.97 16.21
CA SER A 309 -7.70 -1.45 15.67
C SER A 309 -7.52 -2.58 14.65
N ALA A 310 -6.48 -2.52 13.82
CA ALA A 310 -6.09 -3.58 12.90
C ALA A 310 -5.73 -4.87 13.68
N ALA A 311 -4.94 -4.76 14.76
CA ALA A 311 -4.61 -5.92 15.60
C ALA A 311 -5.86 -6.52 16.27
N GLY A 312 -6.75 -5.68 16.82
CA GLY A 312 -8.01 -6.12 17.41
C GLY A 312 -8.92 -6.81 16.40
N TYR A 313 -9.10 -6.20 15.22
CA TYR A 313 -9.86 -6.78 14.12
C TYR A 313 -9.26 -8.09 13.62
N ALA A 314 -7.95 -8.15 13.37
CA ALA A 314 -7.28 -9.36 12.89
C ALA A 314 -7.49 -10.53 13.85
N SER A 315 -7.35 -10.30 15.17
CA SER A 315 -7.62 -11.31 16.20
C SER A 315 -9.05 -11.86 16.10
N ALA A 316 -10.06 -10.99 16.04
CA ALA A 316 -11.46 -11.39 15.92
C ALA A 316 -11.75 -12.09 14.58
N PHE A 317 -11.18 -11.59 13.49
CA PHE A 317 -11.29 -12.18 12.15
C PHE A 317 -10.79 -13.61 12.14
N PHE A 318 -9.62 -13.86 12.70
CA PHE A 318 -9.02 -15.18 12.78
C PHE A 318 -9.86 -16.16 13.61
N GLN A 319 -10.44 -15.72 14.73
CA GLN A 319 -11.36 -16.54 15.53
C GLN A 319 -12.61 -16.95 14.73
N HIS A 320 -13.15 -16.05 13.90
CA HIS A 320 -14.32 -16.33 13.07
C HIS A 320 -13.98 -17.12 11.80
N LEU A 321 -12.74 -17.00 11.31
CA LEU A 321 -12.26 -17.76 10.16
C LEU A 321 -12.04 -19.24 10.50
N ASP A 322 -11.68 -19.56 11.75
CA ASP A 322 -11.38 -20.94 12.19
C ASP A 322 -12.43 -21.98 11.80
N PRO A 323 -13.70 -21.86 12.21
CA PRO A 323 -14.70 -22.87 11.86
C PRO A 323 -14.93 -22.98 10.34
N VAL A 324 -14.79 -21.87 9.60
CA VAL A 324 -14.93 -21.84 8.14
C VAL A 324 -13.77 -22.57 7.48
N LEU A 325 -12.55 -22.30 7.93
CA LEU A 325 -11.34 -22.91 7.41
C LEU A 325 -11.33 -24.42 7.70
N ASP A 326 -11.72 -24.84 8.90
CA ASP A 326 -11.80 -26.25 9.28
C ASP A 326 -12.81 -27.03 8.41
N ASP A 327 -13.96 -26.45 8.07
CA ASP A 327 -14.91 -27.08 7.14
C ASP A 327 -14.34 -27.17 5.72
N LEU A 328 -13.71 -26.09 5.22
CA LEU A 328 -13.17 -26.05 3.87
C LEU A 328 -11.96 -26.98 3.67
N LEU A 329 -11.13 -27.18 4.69
CA LEU A 329 -9.94 -28.02 4.61
C LEU A 329 -10.20 -29.51 4.85
N ARG A 330 -11.37 -29.87 5.41
CA ARG A 330 -11.78 -31.27 5.61
C ARG A 330 -12.39 -31.93 4.36
N ARG A 331 -12.82 -31.13 3.39
CA ARG A 331 -13.49 -31.56 2.15
C ARG A 331 -12.54 -31.54 0.96
#